data_AF-A0A9E5BSN2-F1
#
_entry.id   AF-A0A9E5BSN2-F1
#
_cell.length_a   1.000
_cell.length_b   1.000
_cell.length_c   1.000
_cell.angle_alpha   90.00
_cell.angle_beta   90.00
_cell.angle_gamma   90.00
#
_symmetry.space_group_name_H-M   'P 1'
#
loop_
_entity.id
_entity.type
_entity.pdbx_description
1 polymer ?
#
loop_
_entity_poly.entity_id
_entity_poly.type
_entity_poly.pdbx_seq_one_letter_code
_entity_poly.pdbx_strand_id
1 'polypeptide(L)'
;MIALAVTNLLDLDKVQALLRTEFVGRTVWYQESTTSTMEDAAREARAGGPEGGVAIAEDQSAGRGRMGRSWVSSPGENLHITIMVRPELAQLRHLVLITPLAVCLAIEELTELRPRIKWPNDVLIAGKKVCG
;
A
#
# COMPACT_ATOMS: atom_id res chain seq x y z
N MET A 1 -3.54 -29.92 -1.46
CA MET A 1 -2.90 -28.63 -1.77
C MET A 1 -2.24 -28.15 -0.48
N ILE A 2 -0.93 -28.26 -0.40
CA ILE A 2 -0.17 -27.76 0.75
C ILE A 2 0.00 -26.26 0.47
N ALA A 3 -0.69 -25.43 1.25
CA ALA A 3 -0.37 -24.01 1.31
C ALA A 3 1.09 -23.92 1.78
N LEU A 4 1.98 -23.50 0.89
CA LEU A 4 3.31 -23.06 1.30
C LEU A 4 3.06 -21.86 2.22
N ALA A 5 3.23 -22.06 3.52
CA ALA A 5 3.28 -20.94 4.46
C ALA A 5 4.35 -19.98 3.95
N VAL A 6 3.95 -18.76 3.59
CA VAL A 6 4.87 -17.70 3.21
C VAL A 6 5.67 -17.38 4.47
N THR A 7 6.87 -17.92 4.56
CA THR A 7 7.75 -17.83 5.75
C THR A 7 8.59 -16.56 5.78
N ASN A 8 8.39 -15.62 4.86
CA ASN A 8 9.08 -14.34 4.84
C ASN A 8 8.09 -13.20 5.10
N LEU A 9 7.77 -12.99 6.38
CA LEU A 9 7.14 -11.75 6.83
C LEU A 9 8.06 -10.55 6.54
N LEU A 10 7.47 -9.37 6.40
CA LEU A 10 8.22 -8.13 6.17
C LEU A 10 9.16 -7.83 7.35
N ASP A 11 10.45 -7.74 7.03
CA ASP A 11 11.48 -7.34 7.99
C ASP A 11 11.47 -5.81 8.13
N LEU A 12 10.74 -5.33 9.14
CA LEU A 12 10.54 -3.90 9.36
C LEU A 12 11.85 -3.16 9.63
N ASP A 13 12.81 -3.79 10.31
CA ASP A 13 14.11 -3.18 10.61
C ASP A 13 14.91 -2.94 9.33
N LYS A 14 14.92 -3.92 8.42
CA LYS A 14 15.54 -3.74 7.08
C LYS A 14 14.83 -2.66 6.27
N VAL A 15 13.51 -2.62 6.30
CA VAL A 15 12.75 -1.56 5.61
C VAL A 15 13.15 -0.20 6.15
N GLN A 16 13.14 -0.02 7.47
CA GLN A 16 13.52 1.25 8.12
C GLN A 16 14.95 1.68 7.76
N ALA A 17 15.89 0.73 7.74
CA ALA A 17 17.29 0.98 7.39
C ALA A 17 17.48 1.42 5.92
N LEU A 18 16.60 0.99 5.01
CA LEU A 18 16.67 1.31 3.59
C LEU A 18 15.88 2.57 3.21
N LEU A 19 14.91 3.00 4.01
CA LEU A 19 14.10 4.18 3.73
C LEU A 19 14.95 5.46 3.77
N ARG A 20 14.93 6.23 2.67
CA ARG A 20 15.61 7.53 2.54
C ARG A 20 14.69 8.75 2.70
N THR A 21 13.40 8.52 2.88
CA THR A 21 12.34 9.54 3.00
C THR A 21 12.46 10.35 4.28
N GLU A 22 12.20 11.66 4.26
CA GLU A 22 12.31 12.47 5.47
C GLU A 22 11.15 12.24 6.46
N PHE A 23 9.93 11.99 5.96
CA PHE A 23 8.74 11.87 6.79
C PHE A 23 7.90 10.60 6.55
N VAL A 24 7.81 10.12 5.30
CA VAL A 24 7.05 8.89 4.99
C VAL A 24 7.74 7.66 5.59
N GLY A 25 6.99 6.82 6.29
CA GLY A 25 7.50 5.57 6.86
C GLY A 25 8.36 5.75 8.11
N ARG A 26 8.46 6.97 8.68
CA ARG A 26 9.16 7.19 9.96
C ARG A 26 8.38 6.69 11.17
N THR A 27 7.08 6.52 11.01
CA THR A 27 6.21 5.79 11.94
C THR A 27 5.49 4.72 11.13
N VAL A 28 5.63 3.46 11.54
CA VAL A 28 5.00 2.32 10.88
C VAL A 28 4.20 1.53 11.89
N TRP A 29 2.93 1.30 11.58
CA TRP A 29 2.07 0.36 12.28
C TRP A 29 1.98 -0.90 11.44
N TYR A 30 2.67 -1.93 11.87
CA TYR A 30 2.72 -3.22 11.18
C TYR A 30 1.86 -4.25 11.93
N GLN A 31 1.04 -4.99 11.18
CA GLN A 31 0.20 -6.07 11.71
C GLN A 31 0.31 -7.30 10.79
N GLU A 32 0.39 -8.50 11.36
CA GLU A 32 0.34 -9.72 10.56
C GLU A 32 -1.03 -9.90 9.87
N SER A 33 -2.12 -9.56 10.55
CA SER A 33 -3.46 -9.60 9.95
C SER A 33 -4.31 -8.44 10.47
N THR A 34 -5.11 -7.85 9.59
CA THR A 34 -6.05 -6.76 9.91
C THR A 34 -7.36 -6.94 9.13
N THR A 35 -8.38 -6.15 9.47
CA THR A 35 -9.57 -5.99 8.61
C THR A 35 -9.20 -5.16 7.37
N SER A 36 -8.55 -4.02 7.57
CA SER A 36 -8.03 -3.16 6.51
C SER A 36 -6.98 -2.17 7.02
N THR A 37 -5.84 -2.08 6.34
CA THR A 37 -4.81 -1.06 6.56
C THR A 37 -5.35 0.38 6.43
N MET A 38 -6.40 0.58 5.64
CA MET A 38 -7.08 1.88 5.52
C MET A 38 -7.86 2.24 6.80
N GLU A 39 -8.51 1.25 7.42
CA GLU A 39 -9.20 1.45 8.69
C GLU A 39 -8.21 1.68 9.83
N ASP A 40 -7.10 0.96 9.82
CA ASP A 40 -5.99 1.16 10.75
C ASP A 40 -5.42 2.57 10.63
N ALA A 41 -5.01 2.98 9.43
CA ALA A 41 -4.50 4.33 9.21
C ALA A 41 -5.53 5.40 9.60
N ALA A 42 -6.82 5.19 9.33
CA ALA A 42 -7.86 6.13 9.74
C ALA A 42 -8.05 6.21 11.26
N ARG A 43 -7.87 5.09 11.99
CA ARG A 43 -7.87 5.06 13.46
C ARG A 43 -6.68 5.85 14.00
N GLU A 44 -5.48 5.59 13.49
CA GLU A 44 -4.27 6.29 13.92
C GLU A 44 -4.33 7.79 13.58
N ALA A 45 -4.91 8.14 12.43
CA ALA A 45 -5.13 9.54 12.05
C ALA A 45 -6.04 10.27 13.05
N ARG A 46 -7.15 9.63 13.48
CA ARG A 46 -8.05 10.18 14.51
C ARG A 46 -7.40 10.30 15.88
N ALA A 47 -6.43 9.44 16.19
CA ALA A 47 -5.63 9.51 17.40
C ALA A 47 -4.50 10.57 17.35
N GLY A 48 -4.35 11.28 16.22
CA GLY A 48 -3.32 12.31 16.05
C GLY A 48 -1.99 11.80 15.49
N GLY A 49 -1.96 10.62 14.87
CA GLY A 49 -0.76 10.05 14.26
C GLY A 49 -0.10 10.97 13.22
N PRO A 50 1.23 10.92 13.02
CA PRO A 50 1.95 11.90 12.21
C PRO A 50 1.64 11.80 10.71
N GLU A 51 1.91 12.87 9.97
CA GLU A 51 1.92 12.81 8.50
C GLU A 51 3.06 11.91 8.03
N GLY A 52 2.82 11.13 6.98
CA GLY A 52 3.74 10.11 6.51
C GLY A 52 3.70 8.82 7.33
N GLY A 53 2.86 8.72 8.37
CA GLY A 53 2.62 7.47 9.07
C GLY A 53 2.07 6.39 8.12
N VAL A 54 2.57 5.17 8.25
CA VAL A 54 2.24 4.06 7.33
C VAL A 54 1.65 2.89 8.09
N ALA A 55 0.47 2.44 7.68
CA ALA A 55 -0.09 1.16 8.12
C ALA A 55 0.27 0.08 7.11
N ILE A 56 0.83 -1.04 7.58
CA ILE A 56 1.23 -2.19 6.75
C ILE A 56 0.60 -3.45 7.33
N ALA A 57 0.13 -4.35 6.45
CA ALA A 57 -0.26 -5.69 6.87
C ALA A 57 0.12 -6.77 5.86
N GLU A 58 0.35 -7.98 6.36
CA GLU A 58 0.59 -9.18 5.53
C GLU A 58 -0.70 -9.77 4.97
N ASP A 59 -1.81 -9.57 5.69
CA ASP A 59 -3.13 -10.05 5.32
C ASP A 59 -4.25 -9.05 5.67
N GLN A 60 -5.27 -9.00 4.81
CA GLN A 60 -6.51 -8.24 5.03
C GLN A 60 -7.74 -9.13 4.87
N SER A 61 -8.46 -9.34 5.96
CA SER A 61 -9.71 -10.15 5.95
C SER A 61 -10.91 -9.41 5.35
N ALA A 62 -10.90 -8.08 5.34
CA ALA A 62 -12.00 -7.24 4.86
C ALA A 62 -11.50 -6.08 3.97
N GLY A 63 -10.55 -6.39 3.08
CA GLY A 63 -10.00 -5.43 2.13
C GLY A 63 -11.09 -4.72 1.32
N ARG A 64 -10.94 -3.40 1.15
CA ARG A 64 -11.92 -2.55 0.45
C ARG A 64 -11.31 -1.95 -0.81
N GLY A 65 -11.98 -2.17 -1.94
CA GLY A 65 -11.76 -1.46 -3.18
C GLY A 65 -12.68 -0.25 -3.34
N ARG A 66 -12.52 0.48 -4.45
CA ARG A 66 -13.38 1.62 -4.79
C ARG A 66 -14.84 1.22 -4.96
N MET A 67 -15.74 2.17 -4.71
CA MET A 67 -17.18 2.03 -4.91
C MET A 67 -17.79 0.83 -4.18
N GLY A 68 -17.26 0.52 -2.98
CA GLY A 68 -17.78 -0.56 -2.12
C GLY A 68 -17.45 -1.98 -2.58
N ARG A 69 -16.57 -2.15 -3.58
CA ARG A 69 -16.13 -3.48 -4.00
C ARG A 69 -15.19 -4.09 -2.96
N SER A 70 -15.23 -5.39 -2.77
CA SER A 70 -14.25 -6.11 -1.95
C SER A 70 -12.88 -6.16 -2.66
N TRP A 71 -11.82 -6.04 -1.88
CA TRP A 71 -10.46 -6.38 -2.30
C TRP A 71 -10.11 -7.73 -1.68
N VAL A 72 -9.84 -8.72 -2.54
CA VAL A 72 -9.50 -10.08 -2.12
C VAL A 72 -8.03 -10.32 -2.37
N SER A 73 -7.34 -10.85 -1.37
CA SER A 73 -5.93 -11.20 -1.40
C SER A 73 -5.72 -12.50 -0.63
N SER A 74 -4.82 -13.35 -1.10
CA SER A 74 -4.33 -14.46 -0.28
C SER A 74 -3.20 -13.98 0.63
N PRO A 75 -3.04 -14.54 1.84
CA PRO A 75 -1.97 -14.18 2.75
C PRO A 75 -0.59 -14.30 2.10
N GLY A 76 0.24 -13.27 2.26
CA GLY A 76 1.61 -13.23 1.74
C GLY A 76 1.76 -13.07 0.22
N GLU A 77 0.67 -12.87 -0.53
CA GLU A 77 0.71 -12.60 -1.98
C GLU A 77 0.69 -11.11 -2.31
N ASN A 78 0.36 -10.24 -1.34
CA ASN A 78 0.14 -8.82 -1.56
C ASN A 78 0.86 -7.97 -0.52
N LEU A 79 1.27 -6.77 -0.92
CA LEU A 79 1.72 -5.73 -0.01
C LEU A 79 0.53 -4.81 0.29
N HIS A 80 0.01 -4.87 1.52
CA HIS A 80 -1.05 -3.97 1.95
C HIS A 80 -0.43 -2.76 2.66
N ILE A 81 -0.53 -1.59 2.03
CA ILE A 81 0.11 -0.36 2.52
C ILE A 81 -0.91 0.77 2.44
N THR A 82 -1.10 1.50 3.55
CA THR A 82 -1.80 2.79 3.56
C THR A 82 -0.87 3.86 4.12
N ILE A 83 -0.65 4.92 3.34
CA ILE A 83 0.16 6.09 3.75
C ILE A 83 -0.78 7.24 4.14
N MET A 84 -0.59 7.78 5.33
CA MET A 84 -1.33 8.94 5.82
C MET A 84 -0.71 10.24 5.30
N VAL A 85 -1.49 11.07 4.64
CA VAL A 85 -1.06 12.39 4.12
C VAL A 85 -2.03 13.49 4.57
N ARG A 86 -1.55 14.72 4.73
CA ARG A 86 -2.36 15.89 5.12
C ARG A 86 -2.24 17.03 4.11
N PRO A 87 -2.57 16.79 2.83
CA PRO A 87 -2.45 17.80 1.81
C PRO A 87 -3.52 18.89 1.96
N GLU A 88 -3.29 20.02 1.33
CA GLU A 88 -4.34 21.02 1.14
C GLU A 88 -5.46 20.48 0.24
N LEU A 89 -6.67 21.02 0.39
CA LEU A 89 -7.84 20.59 -0.39
C LEU A 89 -7.58 20.64 -1.91
N ALA A 90 -6.86 21.66 -2.38
CA ALA A 90 -6.51 21.83 -3.80
C ALA A 90 -5.62 20.71 -4.35
N GLN A 91 -4.89 20.01 -3.48
CA GLN A 91 -3.92 18.97 -3.84
C GLN A 91 -4.54 17.55 -3.83
N LEU A 92 -5.72 17.35 -3.21
CA LEU A 92 -6.36 16.02 -3.12
C LEU A 92 -6.55 15.34 -4.48
N ARG A 93 -6.89 16.10 -5.52
CA ARG A 93 -7.08 15.57 -6.88
C ARG A 93 -5.80 14.98 -7.47
N HIS A 94 -4.63 15.45 -7.03
CA HIS A 94 -3.34 14.96 -7.52
C HIS A 94 -3.01 13.59 -6.92
N LEU A 95 -3.48 13.29 -5.70
CA LEU A 95 -3.23 11.98 -5.05
C LEU A 95 -3.66 10.81 -5.93
N VAL A 96 -4.82 10.92 -6.57
CA VAL A 96 -5.36 9.87 -7.47
C VAL A 96 -4.45 9.62 -8.68
N LEU A 97 -3.70 10.64 -9.12
CA LEU A 97 -2.80 10.53 -10.26
C LEU A 97 -1.40 10.06 -9.84
N ILE A 98 -0.86 10.62 -8.75
CA ILE A 98 0.52 10.33 -8.32
C ILE A 98 0.67 8.94 -7.71
N THR A 99 -0.35 8.41 -7.02
CA THR A 99 -0.24 7.10 -6.37
C THR A 99 -0.01 5.95 -7.35
N PRO A 100 -0.84 5.74 -8.40
CA PRO A 100 -0.57 4.68 -9.37
C PRO A 100 0.70 4.95 -10.19
N LEU A 101 1.06 6.23 -10.41
CA LEU A 101 2.32 6.58 -11.07
C LEU A 101 3.54 6.19 -10.24
N ALA A 102 3.53 6.45 -8.93
CA ALA A 102 4.60 6.08 -8.02
C ALA A 102 4.81 4.55 -7.99
N VAL A 103 3.72 3.76 -8.02
CA VAL A 103 3.79 2.30 -8.13
C VAL A 103 4.40 1.87 -9.46
N CYS A 104 4.00 2.48 -10.58
CA CYS A 104 4.62 2.20 -11.87
C CYS A 104 6.13 2.46 -11.85
N LEU A 105 6.55 3.63 -11.36
CA LEU A 105 7.96 4.00 -11.28
C LEU A 105 8.76 3.02 -10.41
N ALA A 106 8.22 2.63 -9.26
CA ALA A 106 8.87 1.66 -8.38
C ALA A 106 9.03 0.29 -9.06
N ILE A 107 8.02 -0.19 -9.79
CA ILE A 107 8.11 -1.45 -10.55
C ILE A 107 9.15 -1.34 -11.66
N GLU A 108 9.20 -0.23 -12.40
CA GLU A 108 10.18 0.00 -13.48
C GLU A 108 11.61 0.14 -12.96
N GLU A 109 11.80 0.70 -11.77
CA GLU A 109 13.12 0.83 -11.14
C GLU A 109 13.64 -0.52 -10.63
N LEU A 110 12.76 -1.33 -10.03
CA LEU A 110 13.13 -2.59 -9.38
C LEU A 110 13.12 -3.80 -10.33
N THR A 111 12.52 -3.67 -11.52
CA THR A 111 12.28 -4.79 -12.44
C THR A 111 12.41 -4.34 -13.90
N GLU A 112 12.48 -5.30 -14.83
CA GLU A 112 12.43 -5.00 -16.28
C GLU A 112 11.00 -4.85 -16.83
N LEU A 113 9.98 -4.89 -15.96
CA LEU A 113 8.58 -4.85 -16.38
C LEU A 113 8.18 -3.45 -16.86
N ARG A 114 7.06 -3.40 -17.60
CA ARG A 114 6.49 -2.16 -18.16
C ARG A 114 5.03 -2.01 -17.70
N PRO A 115 4.79 -1.50 -16.49
CA PRO A 115 3.46 -1.28 -15.98
C PRO A 115 2.75 -0.14 -16.74
N ARG A 116 1.42 -0.20 -16.80
CA ARG A 116 0.58 0.86 -17.35
C ARG A 116 -0.52 1.21 -16.37
N ILE A 117 -0.85 2.49 -16.31
CA ILE A 117 -1.99 2.98 -15.52
C ILE A 117 -3.26 2.78 -16.34
N LYS A 118 -4.21 2.03 -15.80
CA LYS A 118 -5.60 2.06 -16.23
C LYS A 118 -6.35 3.00 -15.29
N TRP A 119 -6.77 4.13 -15.84
CA TRP A 119 -7.43 5.18 -15.07
C TRP A 119 -8.69 4.64 -14.34
N PRO A 120 -8.96 5.06 -13.09
CA PRO A 120 -8.24 6.10 -12.33
C PRO A 120 -7.10 5.62 -11.44
N ASN A 121 -7.01 4.34 -11.09
CA ASN A 121 -6.14 3.89 -9.98
C ASN A 121 -5.54 2.49 -10.18
N ASP A 122 -5.86 1.79 -11.27
CA ASP A 122 -5.36 0.43 -11.46
C ASP A 122 -3.99 0.45 -12.16
N VAL A 123 -3.03 -0.33 -11.67
CA VAL A 123 -1.76 -0.58 -12.36
C VAL A 123 -1.82 -1.96 -13.00
N LEU A 124 -1.47 -2.03 -14.29
CA LEU A 124 -1.56 -3.24 -15.11
C LEU A 124 -0.19 -3.62 -15.68
N ILE A 125 0.12 -4.91 -15.69
CA ILE A 125 1.26 -5.48 -16.42
C ILE A 125 0.71 -6.52 -17.40
N ALA A 126 1.10 -6.41 -18.67
CA ALA A 126 0.59 -7.27 -19.74
C ALA A 126 -0.96 -7.39 -19.77
N GLY A 127 -1.65 -6.28 -19.46
CA GLY A 127 -3.12 -6.21 -19.43
C GLY A 127 -3.79 -6.77 -18.16
N LYS A 128 -3.03 -7.31 -17.19
CA LYS A 128 -3.54 -7.84 -15.92
C LYS A 128 -3.29 -6.85 -14.78
N LYS A 129 -4.28 -6.66 -13.90
CA LYS A 129 -4.16 -5.76 -12.74
C LYS A 129 -3.20 -6.35 -11.70
N VAL A 130 -2.26 -5.54 -11.22
CA VAL A 130 -1.26 -5.91 -10.20
C VAL A 130 -1.33 -5.01 -8.95
N CYS A 131 -1.94 -3.83 -9.04
CA CYS A 131 -2.17 -2.92 -7.92
C CYS A 131 -3.44 -2.09 -8.18
N GLY A 132 -4.07 -1.58 -7.12
CA GLY A 132 -5.24 -0.69 -7.20
C GLY A 132 -5.53 0.04 -5.91
#